data_AF-A0AAW4N818-F1
#
_entry.id   AF-A0AAW4N818-F1
#
_cell.length_a   1.000
_cell.length_b   1.000
_cell.length_c   1.000
_cell.angle_alpha   90.00
_cell.angle_beta   90.00
_cell.angle_gamma   90.00
#
_symmetry.space_group_name_H-M   'P 1'
#
loop_
_entity.id
_entity.type
_entity.pdbx_description
1 polymer ?
#
loop_
_entity_poly.entity_id
_entity_poly.type
_entity_poly.pdbx_seq_one_letter_code
_entity_poly.pdbx_strand_id
1 'polypeptide(L)'
;MNPIVQTIILSASAVRMLPHIALYLLHKKEIDADLLKVQDRKPTVLNLIKACTRERSFRNLFYYRMGEYRSVFISWLLPPERTMTIWCPHIGKGAHLEHSYATYLNAESIGDDFYCLQMVTLGNGKGGRPAIGNDVKIYTGATVFGGIHIGNHVTIGAGAVVFQDIPDGATVVGNPGRIIQK
;
A
#
# COMPACT_ATOMS: atom_id res chain seq x y z
N MET A 1 12.07 -5.35 21.82
CA MET A 1 13.16 -6.24 21.34
C MET A 1 14.47 -5.71 21.89
N ASN A 2 15.35 -6.59 22.39
CA ASN A 2 16.66 -6.18 22.91
C ASN A 2 17.50 -5.53 21.78
N PRO A 3 18.17 -4.38 22.01
CA PRO A 3 19.00 -3.69 20.99
C PRO A 3 20.05 -4.59 20.31
N ILE A 4 20.62 -5.55 21.03
CA ILE A 4 21.61 -6.50 20.50
C ILE A 4 20.96 -7.41 19.46
N VAL A 5 19.81 -8.00 19.79
CA VAL A 5 19.04 -8.87 18.88
C VAL A 5 18.61 -8.11 17.63
N GLN A 6 18.16 -6.87 17.79
CA GLN A 6 17.83 -6.01 16.66
C GLN A 6 19.03 -5.77 15.75
N THR A 7 20.20 -5.51 16.32
CA THR A 7 21.44 -5.27 15.56
C THR A 7 21.87 -6.52 14.78
N ILE A 8 21.80 -7.69 15.39
CA ILE A 8 22.13 -8.97 14.73
C ILE A 8 21.17 -9.23 13.57
N ILE A 9 19.86 -9.12 13.78
CA ILE A 9 18.84 -9.34 12.74
C ILE A 9 19.00 -8.35 11.58
N LEU A 10 19.26 -7.07 11.88
CA LEU A 10 19.47 -6.05 10.84
C LEU A 10 20.76 -6.28 10.06
N SER A 11 21.85 -6.68 10.73
CA SER A 11 23.14 -6.96 10.08
C SER A 11 23.05 -8.17 9.15
N ALA A 12 22.43 -9.26 9.62
CA ALA A 12 22.15 -10.43 8.78
C ALA A 12 21.18 -10.10 7.63
N SER A 13 20.19 -9.24 7.88
CA SER A 13 19.25 -8.80 6.85
C SER A 13 19.91 -7.91 5.81
N ALA A 14 20.88 -7.07 6.19
CA ALA A 14 21.57 -6.17 5.26
C ALA A 14 22.31 -6.94 4.15
N VAL A 15 22.96 -8.06 4.48
CA VAL A 15 23.68 -8.89 3.51
C VAL A 15 22.74 -9.49 2.46
N ARG A 16 21.62 -10.10 2.90
CA ARG A 16 20.62 -10.65 1.95
C ARG A 16 19.86 -9.57 1.18
N MET A 17 19.85 -8.33 1.68
CA MET A 17 19.16 -7.20 1.07
C MET A 17 20.02 -6.42 0.07
N LEU A 18 21.25 -6.84 -0.23
CA LEU A 18 22.09 -6.17 -1.23
C LEU A 18 21.37 -5.94 -2.57
N PRO A 19 20.60 -6.90 -3.13
CA PRO A 19 19.80 -6.66 -4.34
C PRO A 19 18.70 -5.61 -4.14
N HIS A 20 18.00 -5.62 -3.00
CA HIS A 20 16.97 -4.61 -2.68
C HIS A 20 17.57 -3.22 -2.55
N ILE A 21 18.75 -3.11 -1.92
CA ILE A 21 19.47 -1.85 -1.76
C ILE A 21 19.89 -1.32 -3.13
N ALA A 22 20.46 -2.15 -4.00
CA ALA A 22 20.84 -1.75 -5.35
C ALA A 22 19.62 -1.23 -6.14
N LEU A 23 18.51 -1.97 -6.12
CA LEU A 23 17.27 -1.56 -6.80
C LEU A 23 16.68 -0.28 -6.23
N TYR A 24 16.72 -0.11 -4.91
CA TYR A 24 16.32 1.13 -4.26
C TYR A 24 17.17 2.32 -4.73
N LEU A 25 18.49 2.18 -4.78
CA LEU A 25 19.38 3.26 -5.24
C LEU A 25 19.11 3.64 -6.69
N LEU A 26 18.73 2.68 -7.55
CA LEU A 26 18.37 2.92 -8.95
C LEU A 26 17.01 3.64 -9.11
N HIS A 27 16.03 3.36 -8.24
CA HIS A 27 14.66 3.88 -8.33
C HIS A 27 14.32 4.82 -7.17
N LYS A 28 15.34 5.48 -6.60
CA LYS A 28 15.25 6.19 -5.31
C LYS A 28 14.09 7.19 -5.26
N LYS A 29 13.89 7.95 -6.33
CA LYS A 29 12.87 9.01 -6.41
C LYS A 29 11.44 8.50 -6.26
N GLU A 30 11.16 7.29 -6.71
CA GLU A 30 9.82 6.69 -6.64
C GLU A 30 9.58 6.09 -5.25
N ILE A 31 10.58 5.40 -4.71
CA ILE A 31 10.47 4.68 -3.43
C ILE A 31 10.56 5.61 -2.22
N ASP A 32 11.26 6.74 -2.34
CA ASP A 32 11.40 7.68 -1.24
C ASP A 32 10.05 8.20 -0.72
N ALA A 33 9.10 8.43 -1.63
CA ALA A 33 7.75 8.88 -1.26
C ALA A 33 7.01 7.83 -0.43
N ASP A 34 7.08 6.56 -0.81
CA ASP A 34 6.46 5.45 -0.07
C ASP A 34 7.20 5.21 1.27
N LEU A 35 8.53 5.29 1.26
CA LEU A 35 9.36 5.07 2.44
C LEU A 35 9.15 6.16 3.50
N LEU A 36 8.88 7.41 3.08
CA LEU A 36 8.55 8.52 3.98
C LEU A 36 7.28 8.25 4.80
N LYS A 37 6.32 7.49 4.26
CA LYS A 37 5.09 7.14 4.97
C LYS A 37 5.30 6.06 6.02
N VAL A 38 6.39 5.31 5.94
CA VAL A 38 6.69 4.22 6.87
C VAL A 38 7.48 4.76 8.06
N GLN A 39 6.84 4.81 9.22
CA GLN A 39 7.46 5.12 10.52
C GLN A 39 8.08 6.53 10.63
N ASP A 40 7.55 7.53 9.89
CA ASP A 40 7.93 8.96 9.91
C ASP A 40 9.45 9.21 9.81
N ARG A 41 10.09 8.52 8.87
CA ARG A 41 11.55 8.46 8.77
C ARG A 41 12.06 9.01 7.46
N LYS A 42 13.20 9.71 7.52
CA LYS A 42 13.93 10.18 6.34
C LYS A 42 14.22 9.01 5.38
N PRO A 43 14.14 9.20 4.06
CA PRO A 43 14.33 8.12 3.09
C PRO A 43 15.83 7.83 2.93
N THR A 44 16.31 6.90 3.76
CA THR A 44 17.72 6.47 3.82
C THR A 44 17.80 4.95 3.61
N VAL A 45 18.96 4.46 3.17
CA VAL A 45 19.21 3.01 3.02
C VAL A 45 18.96 2.26 4.32
N LEU A 46 19.35 2.82 5.47
CA LEU A 46 19.08 2.20 6.77
C LEU A 46 17.58 2.06 7.04
N ASN A 47 16.79 3.06 6.67
CA ASN A 47 15.34 3.02 6.86
C ASN A 47 14.66 2.11 5.85
N LEU A 48 15.17 1.98 4.62
CA LEU A 48 14.76 0.93 3.68
C LEU A 48 14.98 -0.45 4.31
N ILE A 49 16.17 -0.73 4.84
CA ILE A 49 16.50 -2.01 5.48
C ILE A 49 15.53 -2.28 6.63
N LYS A 50 15.28 -1.28 7.49
CA LYS A 50 14.31 -1.39 8.59
C LYS A 50 12.90 -1.64 8.09
N ALA A 51 12.43 -0.92 7.07
CA ALA A 51 11.10 -1.03 6.51
C ALA A 51 10.89 -2.42 5.92
N CYS A 52 11.74 -2.89 5.00
CA CYS A 52 11.59 -4.22 4.41
C CYS A 52 11.78 -5.35 5.43
N THR A 53 12.60 -5.16 6.48
CA THR A 53 12.79 -6.19 7.51
C THR A 53 11.56 -6.33 8.41
N ARG A 54 10.93 -5.21 8.78
CA ARG A 54 9.83 -5.18 9.77
C ARG A 54 8.45 -5.25 9.14
N GLU A 55 8.23 -4.53 8.05
CA GLU A 55 6.93 -4.34 7.43
C GLU A 55 6.82 -5.16 6.16
N ARG A 56 6.05 -6.25 6.22
CA ARG A 56 5.80 -7.09 5.03
C ARG A 56 5.01 -6.33 3.98
N SER A 57 4.06 -5.50 4.41
CA SER A 57 3.23 -4.63 3.58
C SER A 57 4.05 -3.71 2.67
N PHE A 58 5.11 -3.10 3.23
CA PHE A 58 6.01 -2.26 2.44
C PHE A 58 6.73 -3.06 1.35
N ARG A 59 7.01 -4.35 1.58
CA ARG A 59 7.63 -5.21 0.55
C ARG A 59 6.70 -5.43 -0.63
N ASN A 60 5.41 -5.65 -0.40
CA ASN A 60 4.43 -5.79 -1.48
C ASN A 60 4.42 -4.54 -2.38
N LEU A 61 4.37 -3.35 -1.77
CA LEU A 61 4.45 -2.09 -2.51
C LEU A 61 5.79 -1.93 -3.23
N PHE A 62 6.90 -2.19 -2.55
CA PHE A 62 8.24 -2.10 -3.15
C PHE A 62 8.37 -3.04 -4.37
N TYR A 63 7.87 -4.27 -4.28
CA TYR A 63 7.88 -5.23 -5.38
C TYR A 63 6.96 -4.83 -6.53
N TYR A 64 5.80 -4.26 -6.22
CA TYR A 64 4.94 -3.64 -7.22
C TYR A 64 5.69 -2.55 -7.99
N ARG A 65 6.41 -1.65 -7.31
CA ARG A 65 7.21 -0.59 -7.95
C ARG A 65 8.33 -1.13 -8.84
N MET A 66 8.98 -2.22 -8.43
CA MET A 66 10.06 -2.83 -9.23
C MET A 66 9.54 -3.53 -10.48
N GLY A 67 8.25 -3.88 -10.51
CA GLY A 67 7.63 -4.69 -11.54
C GLY A 67 7.78 -6.19 -11.30
N GLU A 68 6.88 -6.97 -11.89
CA GLU A 68 6.74 -8.41 -11.66
C GLU A 68 8.05 -9.16 -11.95
N TYR A 69 8.67 -8.95 -13.12
CA TYR A 69 9.87 -9.70 -13.51
C TYR A 69 11.09 -9.44 -12.60
N ARG A 70 11.31 -8.18 -12.18
CA ARG A 70 12.43 -7.83 -11.29
C ARG A 70 12.17 -8.30 -9.87
N SER A 71 10.91 -8.26 -9.44
CA SER A 71 10.54 -8.60 -8.07
C SER A 71 10.63 -10.10 -7.78
N VAL A 72 10.50 -10.99 -8.76
CA VAL A 72 10.60 -12.46 -8.56
C VAL A 72 11.88 -12.83 -7.80
N PHE A 73 13.05 -12.40 -8.28
CA PHE A 73 14.34 -12.77 -7.67
C PHE A 73 14.51 -12.23 -6.25
N ILE A 74 14.13 -10.97 -6.01
CA ILE A 74 14.31 -10.31 -4.71
C ILE A 74 13.24 -10.74 -3.70
N SER A 75 12.05 -11.12 -4.16
CA SER A 75 10.97 -11.62 -3.31
C SER A 75 11.31 -12.99 -2.72
N TRP A 76 12.13 -13.81 -3.40
CA TRP A 76 12.63 -15.07 -2.86
C TRP A 76 13.52 -14.85 -1.62
N LEU A 77 14.40 -13.85 -1.65
CA LEU A 77 15.29 -13.49 -0.52
C LEU A 77 14.53 -12.89 0.67
N LEU A 78 13.43 -12.18 0.38
CA LEU A 78 12.64 -11.48 1.37
C LEU A 78 11.14 -11.54 1.01
N PRO A 79 10.41 -12.60 1.40
CA PRO A 79 9.04 -12.84 0.93
C PRO A 79 8.05 -11.73 1.29
N PRO A 80 7.16 -11.31 0.37
CA PRO A 80 6.12 -10.32 0.70
C PRO A 80 5.05 -10.91 1.63
N GLU A 81 4.06 -10.09 2.01
CA GLU A 81 2.83 -10.60 2.63
C GLU A 81 2.03 -11.38 1.58
N ARG A 82 1.73 -12.65 1.88
CA ARG A 82 1.14 -13.58 0.91
C ARG A 82 -0.36 -13.35 0.72
N THR A 83 -1.00 -12.75 1.71
CA THR A 83 -2.44 -12.50 1.71
C THR A 83 -2.80 -11.14 1.10
N MET A 84 -1.80 -10.41 0.59
CA MET A 84 -2.01 -9.15 -0.11
C MET A 84 -1.84 -9.34 -1.62
N THR A 85 -2.82 -8.90 -2.41
CA THR A 85 -2.74 -8.86 -3.87
C THR A 85 -2.90 -7.44 -4.37
N ILE A 86 -2.01 -7.02 -5.28
CA ILE A 86 -2.09 -5.75 -5.99
C ILE A 86 -2.35 -6.08 -7.45
N TRP A 87 -3.54 -5.76 -7.94
CA TRP A 87 -3.95 -5.89 -9.34
C TRP A 87 -4.39 -4.53 -9.87
N CYS A 88 -3.46 -3.58 -9.83
CA CYS A 88 -3.69 -2.20 -10.22
C CYS A 88 -2.59 -1.76 -11.18
N PRO A 89 -2.90 -1.31 -12.41
CA PRO A 89 -1.87 -0.91 -13.37
C PRO A 89 -1.11 0.34 -12.91
N HIS A 90 -1.72 1.19 -12.07
CA HIS A 90 -1.10 2.40 -11.59
C HIS A 90 -1.50 2.74 -10.14
N ILE A 91 -0.50 2.89 -9.28
CA ILE A 91 -0.63 3.46 -7.94
C ILE A 91 0.26 4.71 -7.89
N GLY A 92 -0.26 5.84 -7.42
CA GLY A 92 0.49 7.07 -7.24
C GLY A 92 1.58 6.95 -6.17
N LYS A 93 2.42 7.97 -6.02
CA LYS A 93 3.51 8.04 -5.05
C LYS A 93 2.99 8.21 -3.63
N GLY A 94 3.77 7.78 -2.63
CA GLY A 94 3.42 8.01 -1.23
C GLY A 94 2.30 7.08 -0.75
N ALA A 95 2.14 5.93 -1.39
CA ALA A 95 1.17 4.94 -0.93
C ALA A 95 1.64 4.32 0.39
N HIS A 96 0.71 4.15 1.33
CA HIS A 96 0.98 3.57 2.64
C HIS A 96 0.00 2.43 2.91
N LEU A 97 0.54 1.22 2.85
CA LEU A 97 -0.20 -0.02 3.04
C LEU A 97 0.15 -0.55 4.43
N GLU A 98 -0.79 -0.46 5.35
CA GLU A 98 -0.59 -0.82 6.74
C GLU A 98 -1.35 -2.13 7.05
N HIS A 99 -0.68 -3.03 7.78
CA HIS A 99 -1.23 -4.32 8.21
C HIS A 99 -1.81 -5.24 7.12
N SER A 100 -1.38 -5.15 5.86
CA SER A 100 -2.01 -5.63 4.60
C SER A 100 -2.54 -7.08 4.46
N TYR A 101 -2.72 -7.81 5.55
CA TYR A 101 -3.47 -9.05 5.66
C TYR A 101 -4.78 -9.02 4.86
N ALA A 102 -4.99 -10.06 4.05
CA ALA A 102 -6.21 -10.31 3.27
C ALA A 102 -6.71 -9.11 2.45
N THR A 103 -5.79 -8.32 1.88
CA THR A 103 -6.11 -7.09 1.12
C THR A 103 -6.03 -7.34 -0.38
N TYR A 104 -7.03 -6.90 -1.13
CA TYR A 104 -7.09 -7.07 -2.59
C TYR A 104 -7.29 -5.72 -3.28
N LEU A 105 -6.24 -5.18 -3.91
CA LEU A 105 -6.28 -3.88 -4.59
C LEU A 105 -6.49 -4.07 -6.11
N ASN A 106 -7.73 -4.30 -6.53
CA ASN A 106 -8.11 -4.42 -7.94
C ASN A 106 -8.89 -3.18 -8.41
N ALA A 107 -8.12 -2.13 -8.71
CA ALA A 107 -8.59 -0.83 -9.16
C ALA A 107 -8.18 -0.57 -10.61
N GLU A 108 -8.86 0.38 -11.25
CA GLU A 108 -8.42 0.94 -12.53
C GLU A 108 -7.19 1.83 -12.34
N SER A 109 -7.22 2.67 -11.31
CA SER A 109 -6.11 3.52 -10.90
C SER A 109 -6.22 3.86 -9.41
N ILE A 110 -5.08 4.13 -8.78
CA ILE A 110 -4.99 4.68 -7.43
C ILE A 110 -4.08 5.91 -7.47
N GLY A 111 -4.56 7.04 -6.92
CA GLY A 111 -3.82 8.30 -6.86
C GLY A 111 -2.65 8.32 -5.87
N ASP A 112 -2.07 9.51 -5.73
CA ASP A 112 -0.99 9.78 -4.77
C ASP A 112 -1.49 9.75 -3.32
N ASP A 113 -0.59 9.49 -2.38
CA ASP A 113 -0.85 9.52 -0.93
C ASP A 113 -1.98 8.57 -0.45
N PHE A 114 -2.23 7.50 -1.20
CA PHE A 114 -3.21 6.47 -0.84
C PHE A 114 -2.86 5.74 0.46
N TYR A 115 -3.79 5.69 1.41
CA TYR A 115 -3.65 4.93 2.66
C TYR A 115 -4.65 3.79 2.72
N CYS A 116 -4.15 2.59 3.02
CA CYS A 116 -4.96 1.38 3.06
C CYS A 116 -4.59 0.51 4.25
N LEU A 117 -5.61 0.14 5.02
CA LEU A 117 -5.51 -0.86 6.08
C LEU A 117 -5.86 -2.26 5.56
N GLN A 118 -5.78 -3.23 6.47
CA GLN A 118 -6.01 -4.64 6.19
C GLN A 118 -7.45 -4.96 5.80
N MET A 119 -7.64 -6.09 5.13
CA MET A 119 -8.95 -6.60 4.68
C MET A 119 -9.72 -5.64 3.75
N VAL A 120 -9.03 -4.67 3.15
CA VAL A 120 -9.65 -3.81 2.15
C VAL A 120 -9.78 -4.55 0.82
N THR A 121 -10.93 -4.42 0.19
CA THR A 121 -11.19 -4.93 -1.16
C THR A 121 -11.53 -3.78 -2.08
N LEU A 122 -10.69 -3.54 -3.09
CA LEU A 122 -11.05 -2.83 -4.30
C LEU A 122 -11.42 -3.89 -5.34
N GLY A 123 -12.67 -3.89 -5.79
CA GLY A 123 -13.24 -5.00 -6.56
C GLY A 123 -13.85 -4.59 -7.89
N ASN A 124 -13.88 -5.53 -8.83
CA ASN A 124 -14.66 -5.38 -10.05
C ASN A 124 -16.17 -5.50 -9.74
N GLY A 125 -17.00 -4.75 -10.44
CA GLY A 125 -18.45 -4.79 -10.32
C GLY A 125 -19.12 -4.21 -11.56
N LYS A 126 -20.34 -3.69 -11.39
CA LYS A 126 -21.04 -3.00 -12.48
C LYS A 126 -20.18 -1.82 -12.97
N GLY A 127 -19.92 -1.77 -14.27
CA GLY A 127 -19.13 -0.70 -14.89
C GLY A 127 -17.61 -0.87 -14.80
N GLY A 128 -17.08 -1.91 -14.15
CA GLY A 128 -15.64 -2.18 -14.08
C GLY A 128 -15.05 -2.07 -12.69
N ARG A 129 -13.82 -1.52 -12.62
CA ARG A 129 -13.00 -1.41 -11.41
C ARG A 129 -12.99 0.05 -10.93
N PRO A 130 -12.86 0.30 -9.62
CA PRO A 130 -12.92 1.66 -9.11
C PRO A 130 -11.69 2.46 -9.53
N ALA A 131 -11.87 3.75 -9.78
CA ALA A 131 -10.81 4.74 -9.90
C ALA A 131 -10.71 5.54 -8.59
N ILE A 132 -9.55 5.46 -7.93
CA ILE A 132 -9.31 6.09 -6.63
C ILE A 132 -8.47 7.37 -6.81
N GLY A 133 -8.96 8.50 -6.29
CA GLY A 133 -8.28 9.79 -6.30
C GLY A 133 -7.08 9.87 -5.34
N ASN A 134 -6.59 11.10 -5.14
CA ASN A 134 -5.44 11.39 -4.29
C ASN A 134 -5.83 11.53 -2.81
N ASP A 135 -4.92 11.21 -1.89
CA ASP A 135 -5.10 11.30 -0.43
C ASP A 135 -6.38 10.58 0.05
N VAL A 136 -6.70 9.45 -0.60
CA VAL A 136 -7.82 8.60 -0.19
C VAL A 136 -7.36 7.64 0.90
N LYS A 137 -8.16 7.55 1.96
CA LYS A 137 -7.91 6.69 3.12
C LYS A 137 -8.99 5.63 3.20
N ILE A 138 -8.61 4.36 3.10
CA ILE A 138 -9.54 3.24 3.20
C ILE A 138 -9.17 2.38 4.41
N TYR A 139 -10.07 2.37 5.37
CA TYR A 139 -9.87 1.69 6.65
C TYR A 139 -10.29 0.22 6.60
N THR A 140 -9.89 -0.50 7.65
CA THR A 140 -9.96 -1.95 7.75
C THR A 140 -11.30 -2.56 7.32
N GLY A 141 -11.27 -3.59 6.47
CA GLY A 141 -12.46 -4.34 6.09
C GLY A 141 -13.42 -3.62 5.14
N ALA A 142 -13.10 -2.42 4.65
CA ALA A 142 -13.93 -1.72 3.69
C ALA A 142 -13.88 -2.39 2.30
N THR A 143 -15.02 -2.39 1.61
CA THR A 143 -15.16 -2.92 0.25
C THR A 143 -15.63 -1.80 -0.67
N VAL A 144 -14.88 -1.53 -1.72
CA VAL A 144 -15.19 -0.54 -2.76
C VAL A 144 -15.19 -1.26 -4.10
N PHE A 145 -16.30 -1.23 -4.85
CA PHE A 145 -16.40 -2.02 -6.07
C PHE A 145 -17.29 -1.38 -7.14
N GLY A 146 -17.06 -1.79 -8.39
CA GLY A 146 -17.71 -1.23 -9.58
C GLY A 146 -16.85 -0.16 -10.24
N GLY A 147 -17.24 0.22 -11.46
CA GLY A 147 -16.62 1.30 -12.24
C GLY A 147 -17.05 2.66 -11.71
N ILE A 148 -16.72 2.91 -10.44
CA ILE A 148 -17.06 4.12 -9.71
C ILE A 148 -15.83 4.99 -9.50
N HIS A 149 -16.06 6.28 -9.33
CA HIS A 149 -15.04 7.26 -9.01
C HIS A 149 -15.05 7.61 -7.52
N ILE A 150 -13.91 7.45 -6.86
CA ILE A 150 -13.66 7.98 -5.53
C ILE A 150 -12.83 9.24 -5.67
N GLY A 151 -13.40 10.38 -5.28
CA GLY A 151 -12.75 11.69 -5.32
C GLY A 151 -11.51 11.80 -4.43
N ASN A 152 -10.90 12.98 -4.43
CA ASN A 152 -9.71 13.29 -3.64
C ASN A 152 -10.06 13.53 -2.16
N HIS A 153 -9.10 13.31 -1.26
CA HIS A 153 -9.27 13.56 0.18
C HIS A 153 -10.45 12.80 0.81
N VAL A 154 -10.82 11.67 0.23
CA VAL A 154 -11.95 10.85 0.70
C VAL A 154 -11.50 9.93 1.82
N THR A 155 -12.34 9.78 2.84
CA THR A 155 -12.17 8.76 3.87
C THR A 155 -13.27 7.71 3.77
N ILE A 156 -12.89 6.46 3.50
CA ILE A 156 -13.78 5.29 3.57
C ILE A 156 -13.54 4.58 4.90
N GLY A 157 -14.52 4.67 5.80
CA GLY A 157 -14.45 4.10 7.15
C GLY A 157 -14.42 2.57 7.17
N ALA A 158 -14.02 2.02 8.32
CA ALA A 158 -13.88 0.58 8.50
C ALA A 158 -15.22 -0.15 8.24
N GLY A 159 -15.14 -1.28 7.54
CA GLY A 159 -16.30 -2.11 7.19
C GLY A 159 -17.31 -1.48 6.22
N ALA A 160 -17.00 -0.31 5.64
CA ALA A 160 -17.92 0.34 4.72
C ALA A 160 -18.04 -0.41 3.38
N VAL A 161 -19.23 -0.40 2.78
CA VAL A 161 -19.48 -1.02 1.46
C VAL A 161 -19.90 0.04 0.45
N VAL A 162 -19.03 0.35 -0.49
CA VAL A 162 -19.16 1.49 -1.42
C VAL A 162 -19.25 1.00 -2.86
N PHE A 163 -20.33 1.40 -3.53
CA PHE A 163 -20.64 1.00 -4.92
C PHE A 163 -21.26 2.15 -5.73
N GLN A 164 -21.04 3.39 -5.28
CA GLN A 164 -21.48 4.62 -5.93
C GLN A 164 -20.35 5.64 -5.87
N ASP A 165 -20.34 6.59 -6.81
CA ASP A 165 -19.35 7.66 -6.86
C ASP A 165 -19.35 8.49 -5.58
N ILE A 166 -18.16 8.85 -5.11
CA ILE A 166 -17.95 9.62 -3.89
C ILE A 166 -17.24 10.93 -4.24
N PRO A 167 -17.81 12.10 -3.87
CA PRO A 167 -17.20 13.38 -4.15
C PRO A 167 -15.98 13.66 -3.26
N ASP A 168 -15.15 14.62 -3.67
CA ASP A 168 -13.97 15.07 -2.94
C ASP A 168 -14.28 15.47 -1.49
N GLY A 169 -13.35 15.17 -0.59
CA GLY A 169 -13.43 15.53 0.84
C GLY A 169 -14.48 14.76 1.65
N ALA A 170 -15.25 13.86 1.02
CA ALA A 170 -16.30 13.12 1.68
C ALA A 170 -15.76 12.07 2.65
N THR A 171 -16.53 11.79 3.71
CA THR A 171 -16.33 10.62 4.57
C THR A 171 -17.49 9.66 4.39
N VAL A 172 -17.20 8.39 4.14
CA VAL A 172 -18.21 7.34 3.89
C VAL A 172 -18.10 6.25 4.95
N VAL A 173 -19.22 5.90 5.57
CA VAL A 173 -19.29 4.81 6.57
C VAL A 173 -20.52 3.93 6.35
N GLY A 174 -20.48 2.71 6.90
CA GLY A 174 -21.63 1.82 6.96
C GLY A 174 -21.76 0.84 5.79
N ASN A 175 -22.66 -0.12 5.94
CA ASN A 175 -23.04 -1.10 4.93
C ASN A 175 -24.57 -1.10 4.78
N PRO A 176 -25.13 -0.52 3.70
CA PRO A 176 -24.43 0.11 2.58
C PRO A 176 -23.79 1.46 2.97
N GLY A 177 -22.71 1.85 2.30
CA GLY A 177 -21.96 3.07 2.57
C GLY A 177 -22.79 4.33 2.35
N ARG A 178 -22.67 5.29 3.26
CA ARG A 178 -23.32 6.61 3.21
C ARG A 178 -22.32 7.70 3.53
N ILE A 179 -22.41 8.81 2.80
CA ILE A 179 -21.64 10.02 3.10
C ILE A 179 -22.18 10.58 4.42
N ILE A 180 -21.29 10.83 5.38
CA ILE A 180 -21.62 11.52 6.62
C ILE A 180 -21.17 12.97 6.53
N GLN A 181 -22.05 13.89 6.94
CA GLN A 181 -21.70 15.29 7.09
C GLN A 181 -20.84 15.49 8.33
N LYS A 182 -19.80 16.31 8.20
CA LYS A 182 -19.14 16.96 9.33
C LYS A 182 -19.58 18.42 9.37
#